data_AF-A0A970YPM3-F1
#
_entry.id   AF-A0A970YPM3-F1
#
_cell.length_a   1.000
_cell.length_b   1.000
_cell.length_c   1.000
_cell.angle_alpha   90.00
_cell.angle_beta   90.00
_cell.angle_gamma   90.00
#
_symmetry.space_group_name_H-M   'P 1'
#
loop_
_entity.id
_entity.type
_entity.pdbx_description
1 polymer ?
#
loop_
_entity_poly.entity_id
_entity_poly.type
_entity_poly.pdbx_seq_one_letter_code
_entity_poly.pdbx_strand_id
1 'polypeptide(L)'
;MSNLLFANISGIFALPKEIVDGILSGLPVEKQGKKDTSAATVDISDIEVDGDGEVVVSPETVISKQNELFGEKVYDISPITEAIEQSIADVPSKSHVPQNVTAKIVDAAMDLAKPIIVDTVKTGFELTNAQADKVEQKLKEAITEGITKVENENYRKQFEIKQKTMAEMKVAEDSLREDELESAIKEIEAKQQAEFDRLHAEFAKNLNETIRETIEEQKATQVEEQARIKAEKNKSSKEEEIRGHLRGFARTIPSFLMAYGEWDTKLSNFEDYTPEEVFLEVTGITEEQFRFLRDGGFYPDEKTGEEKYFSGGLFNEIVFDEAIQEFLNIRERLADYFDESHEEDVFNYIPPQETNQIFTPKQVVNMMVQKLEDEDSHVFEDPNKTFIDLFMKSGLYITELVKRLFNNPVMKEKIPDDDQRIKHILENQLYGLAPSDIIYHIATNYIFSFDTENRISRKHFKMADTRPAVKEGKLDELLAATFDDLK
;
A
#
# COMPACT_ATOMS: atom_id res chain seq x y z
N MET A 1 6.61 10.28 -4.09
CA MET A 1 6.49 9.74 -5.46
C MET A 1 6.45 8.22 -5.50
N SER A 2 7.29 7.50 -4.75
CA SER A 2 7.42 6.04 -4.94
C SER A 2 6.12 5.22 -4.80
N ASN A 3 5.17 5.60 -3.94
CA ASN A 3 3.92 4.82 -3.79
C ASN A 3 2.95 4.98 -4.98
N LEU A 4 3.10 6.02 -5.81
CA LEU A 4 2.23 6.24 -6.98
C LEU A 4 2.69 5.44 -8.21
N LEU A 5 3.92 4.88 -8.17
CA LEU A 5 4.47 4.03 -9.23
C LEU A 5 3.82 2.64 -9.27
N PHE A 6 3.02 2.28 -8.27
CA PHE A 6 2.42 0.95 -8.14
C PHE A 6 0.89 1.06 -8.20
N ALA A 7 0.26 0.19 -8.98
CA ALA A 7 -1.19 0.15 -9.16
C ALA A 7 -1.80 -1.10 -8.50
N ASN A 8 -1.45 -2.29 -8.98
CA ASN A 8 -2.07 -3.54 -8.58
C ASN A 8 -1.27 -4.32 -7.51
N ILE A 9 -1.05 -3.72 -6.34
CA ILE A 9 -0.32 -4.41 -5.25
C ILE A 9 -1.15 -5.56 -4.68
N SER A 10 -2.47 -5.41 -4.61
CA SER A 10 -3.37 -6.45 -4.10
C SER A 10 -3.34 -7.73 -4.94
N GLY A 11 -3.07 -7.63 -6.25
CA GLY A 11 -2.89 -8.78 -7.13
C GLY A 11 -1.75 -9.72 -6.70
N ILE A 12 -0.74 -9.23 -5.97
CA ILE A 12 0.37 -10.08 -5.47
C ILE A 12 -0.13 -11.14 -4.48
N PHE A 13 -1.21 -10.88 -3.74
CA PHE A 13 -1.76 -11.88 -2.80
C PHE A 13 -2.40 -13.07 -3.49
N ALA A 14 -2.70 -12.98 -4.80
CA ALA A 14 -3.17 -14.11 -5.58
C ALA A 14 -2.04 -15.08 -5.98
N LEU A 15 -0.77 -14.70 -5.77
CA LEU A 15 0.39 -15.55 -6.06
C LEU A 15 0.73 -16.48 -4.88
N PRO A 16 1.26 -17.68 -5.14
CA PRO A 16 1.86 -18.53 -4.12
C PRO A 16 2.98 -17.81 -3.37
N LYS A 17 3.08 -18.09 -2.08
CA LYS A 17 4.09 -17.50 -1.19
C LYS A 17 5.51 -17.69 -1.74
N GLU A 18 5.80 -18.86 -2.31
CA GLU A 18 7.11 -19.23 -2.84
C GLU A 18 7.53 -18.31 -4.00
N ILE A 19 6.58 -17.92 -4.85
CA ILE A 19 6.81 -16.98 -5.95
C ILE A 19 7.00 -15.57 -5.40
N VAL A 20 6.17 -15.15 -4.45
CA VAL A 20 6.25 -13.83 -3.83
C VAL A 20 7.57 -13.66 -3.07
N ASP A 21 7.94 -14.62 -2.23
CA ASP A 21 9.22 -14.62 -1.51
C ASP A 21 10.39 -14.70 -2.50
N GLY A 22 10.31 -15.53 -3.54
CA GLY A 22 11.36 -15.68 -4.56
C GLY A 22 11.67 -14.41 -5.36
N ILE A 23 10.66 -13.53 -5.54
CA ILE A 23 10.83 -12.25 -6.23
C ILE A 23 11.12 -11.12 -5.24
N LEU A 24 10.28 -10.96 -4.21
CA LEU A 24 10.40 -9.82 -3.30
C LEU A 24 11.64 -9.90 -2.41
N SER A 25 12.09 -11.09 -1.99
CA SER A 25 13.31 -11.20 -1.17
C SER A 25 14.58 -10.75 -1.90
N GLY A 26 14.56 -10.75 -3.24
CA GLY A 26 15.62 -10.20 -4.06
C GLY A 26 15.64 -8.67 -4.07
N LEU A 27 14.47 -8.03 -3.97
CA LEU A 27 14.36 -6.57 -4.04
C LEU A 27 14.93 -5.89 -2.78
N PRO A 28 15.67 -4.77 -2.93
CA PRO A 28 16.02 -3.91 -1.81
C PRO A 28 14.78 -3.47 -1.03
N VAL A 29 14.87 -3.33 0.30
CA VAL A 29 13.77 -2.85 1.13
C VAL A 29 14.01 -1.42 1.54
N GLU A 30 13.03 -0.55 1.27
CA GLU A 30 12.95 0.76 1.88
C GLU A 30 11.69 0.84 2.73
N LYS A 31 11.70 1.44 3.91
CA LYS A 31 10.46 1.73 4.69
C LYS A 31 10.07 3.21 4.56
N GLN A 32 8.79 3.53 4.69
CA GLN A 32 8.32 4.91 4.67
C GLN A 32 8.72 5.57 6.01
N GLY A 33 9.88 6.23 6.06
CA GLY A 33 10.42 6.82 7.31
C GLY A 33 11.78 6.25 7.73
N LYS A 34 12.09 6.24 9.04
CA LYS A 34 13.43 5.91 9.56
C LYS A 34 13.89 4.49 9.19
N LYS A 35 15.20 4.41 8.89
CA LYS A 35 15.99 3.22 8.56
C LYS A 35 15.81 2.07 9.55
N ASP A 36 15.26 0.97 9.08
CA ASP A 36 15.43 -0.35 9.66
C ASP A 36 15.55 -1.36 8.51
N THR A 37 16.77 -1.86 8.29
CA THR A 37 17.25 -2.51 7.05
C THR A 37 17.16 -4.04 7.10
N SER A 38 16.11 -4.62 7.68
CA SER A 38 15.90 -6.07 7.60
C SER A 38 14.98 -6.42 6.44
N ALA A 39 15.51 -7.15 5.45
CA ALA A 39 14.75 -7.92 4.49
C ALA A 39 14.09 -9.09 5.24
N ALA A 40 12.87 -8.88 5.74
CA ALA A 40 12.04 -9.96 6.25
C ALA A 40 11.29 -10.60 5.07
N THR A 41 11.15 -11.93 5.09
CA THR A 41 10.28 -12.66 4.17
C THR A 41 8.84 -12.22 4.41
N VAL A 42 8.14 -11.79 3.35
CA VAL A 42 6.77 -11.31 3.44
C VAL A 42 5.83 -12.50 3.55
N ASP A 43 5.55 -12.95 4.76
CA ASP A 43 4.64 -14.07 4.94
C ASP A 43 3.19 -13.70 4.59
N ILE A 44 2.68 -14.20 3.46
CA ILE A 44 1.30 -14.00 2.99
C ILE A 44 0.40 -15.23 3.15
N SER A 45 0.88 -16.33 3.77
CA SER A 45 0.17 -17.62 3.78
C SER A 45 -1.21 -17.60 4.45
N ASP A 46 -1.44 -16.62 5.32
CA ASP A 46 -2.64 -16.54 6.16
C ASP A 46 -3.70 -15.59 5.57
N ILE A 47 -3.54 -15.15 4.31
CA ILE A 47 -4.45 -14.22 3.64
C ILE A 47 -5.11 -14.94 2.47
N GLU A 48 -6.40 -15.23 2.62
CA GLU A 48 -7.23 -15.70 1.51
C GLU A 48 -7.77 -14.49 0.73
N VAL A 49 -7.57 -14.50 -0.58
CA VAL A 49 -8.10 -13.48 -1.50
C VAL A 49 -8.83 -14.12 -2.68
N ASP A 50 -9.75 -13.36 -3.27
CA ASP A 50 -10.36 -13.72 -4.55
C ASP A 50 -9.46 -13.39 -5.75
N GLY A 51 -9.98 -13.60 -6.97
CA GLY A 51 -9.24 -13.33 -8.21
C GLY A 51 -8.91 -11.86 -8.45
N ASP A 52 -9.58 -10.94 -7.75
CA ASP A 52 -9.33 -9.49 -7.81
C ASP A 52 -8.41 -9.04 -6.64
N GLY A 53 -8.00 -9.98 -5.78
CA GLY A 53 -7.13 -9.74 -4.64
C GLY A 53 -7.89 -9.25 -3.40
N GLU A 54 -9.22 -9.26 -3.37
CA GLU A 54 -10.00 -8.85 -2.21
C GLU A 54 -10.08 -9.95 -1.15
N VAL A 55 -10.10 -9.55 0.13
CA VAL A 55 -10.07 -10.51 1.25
C VAL A 55 -11.33 -11.36 1.29
N VAL A 56 -11.13 -12.67 1.31
CA VAL A 56 -12.20 -13.65 1.49
C VAL A 56 -12.01 -14.33 2.85
N VAL A 57 -13.10 -14.49 3.59
CA VAL A 57 -13.11 -15.31 4.81
C VAL A 57 -13.97 -16.53 4.55
N SER A 58 -13.37 -17.73 4.60
CA SER A 58 -14.11 -18.95 4.33
C SER A 58 -15.25 -19.18 5.34
N PRO A 59 -16.43 -19.66 4.90
CA PRO A 59 -17.54 -19.97 5.80
C PRO A 59 -17.18 -20.98 6.90
N GLU A 60 -16.29 -21.93 6.61
CA GLU A 60 -15.79 -22.89 7.59
C GLU A 60 -14.99 -22.22 8.72
N THR A 61 -14.16 -21.23 8.38
CA THR A 61 -13.40 -20.44 9.36
C THR A 61 -14.35 -19.64 10.26
N VAL A 62 -15.39 -19.03 9.69
CA VAL A 62 -16.42 -18.30 10.44
C VAL A 62 -17.14 -19.23 11.40
N ILE A 63 -17.60 -20.39 10.94
CA ILE A 63 -18.30 -21.38 11.76
C ILE A 63 -17.41 -21.89 12.90
N SER A 64 -16.15 -22.22 12.59
CA SER A 64 -15.18 -22.67 13.60
C SER A 64 -14.95 -21.60 14.65
N LYS A 65 -14.76 -20.34 14.24
CA LYS A 65 -14.52 -19.23 15.18
C LYS A 65 -15.77 -18.88 15.98
N GLN A 66 -16.96 -18.95 15.38
CA GLN A 66 -18.22 -18.76 16.08
C GLN A 66 -18.41 -19.82 17.18
N ASN A 67 -18.14 -21.10 16.87
CA ASN A 67 -18.19 -22.18 17.84
C ASN A 67 -17.15 -22.02 18.96
N GLU A 68 -15.94 -21.54 18.64
CA GLU A 68 -14.89 -21.24 19.64
C GLU A 68 -15.34 -20.14 20.61
N LEU A 69 -15.96 -19.07 20.09
CA LEU A 69 -16.31 -17.88 20.86
C LEU A 69 -17.59 -18.05 21.69
N PHE A 70 -18.63 -18.64 21.11
CA PHE A 70 -19.95 -18.74 21.75
C PHE A 70 -20.25 -20.13 22.29
N GLY A 71 -19.69 -21.18 21.69
CA GLY A 71 -19.99 -22.59 22.01
C GLY A 71 -21.47 -22.95 21.85
N GLU A 72 -21.86 -24.13 22.33
CA GLU A 72 -23.27 -24.58 22.39
C GLU A 72 -24.06 -23.98 23.57
N LYS A 73 -23.58 -22.90 24.19
CA LYS A 73 -24.20 -22.37 25.41
C LYS A 73 -25.60 -21.84 25.10
N VAL A 74 -26.60 -22.41 25.76
CA VAL A 74 -27.96 -21.87 25.79
C VAL A 74 -27.98 -20.72 26.81
N TYR A 75 -28.18 -19.50 26.34
CA TYR A 75 -28.29 -18.33 27.20
C TYR A 75 -29.69 -18.24 27.79
N ASP A 76 -29.77 -17.93 29.09
CA ASP A 76 -31.06 -17.75 29.76
C ASP A 76 -31.71 -16.44 29.29
N ILE A 77 -32.81 -16.57 28.56
CA ILE A 77 -33.61 -15.45 28.04
C ILE A 77 -34.79 -15.07 28.95
N SER A 78 -34.94 -15.74 30.10
CA SER A 78 -35.99 -15.43 31.07
C SER A 78 -35.98 -13.96 31.50
N PRO A 79 -34.83 -13.29 31.72
CA PRO A 79 -34.80 -11.87 32.05
C PRO A 79 -35.40 -10.96 30.97
N ILE A 80 -35.19 -11.30 29.69
CA ILE A 80 -35.81 -10.57 28.56
C ILE A 80 -37.32 -10.80 28.54
N THR A 81 -37.74 -12.06 28.75
CA THR A 81 -39.15 -12.43 28.74
C THR A 81 -39.91 -11.67 29.83
N GLU A 82 -39.37 -11.66 31.06
CA GLU A 82 -39.92 -10.90 32.18
C GLU A 82 -39.94 -9.39 31.91
N ALA A 83 -38.87 -8.84 31.33
CA ALA A 83 -38.79 -7.42 31.00
C ALA A 83 -39.80 -7.00 29.93
N ILE A 84 -40.03 -7.84 28.91
CA ILE A 84 -41.07 -7.60 27.89
C ILE A 84 -42.45 -7.63 28.54
N GLU A 85 -42.76 -8.69 29.28
CA GLU A 85 -44.07 -8.85 29.93
C GLU A 85 -44.38 -7.69 30.88
N GLN A 86 -43.41 -7.27 31.69
CA GLN A 86 -43.55 -6.10 32.57
C GLN A 86 -43.71 -4.79 31.78
N SER A 87 -42.97 -4.62 30.68
CA SER A 87 -43.00 -3.38 29.90
C SER A 87 -44.32 -3.20 29.13
N ILE A 88 -44.97 -4.30 28.74
CA ILE A 88 -46.23 -4.28 27.99
C ILE A 88 -47.48 -4.45 28.88
N ALA A 89 -47.33 -4.87 30.14
CA ALA A 89 -48.45 -5.13 31.05
C ALA A 89 -49.36 -3.90 31.25
N ASP A 90 -48.75 -2.71 31.33
CA ASP A 90 -49.47 -1.45 31.52
C ASP A 90 -49.91 -0.80 30.19
N VAL A 91 -49.59 -1.40 29.03
CA VAL A 91 -49.97 -0.90 27.72
C VAL A 91 -51.36 -1.44 27.37
N PRO A 92 -52.39 -0.59 27.17
CA PRO A 92 -53.71 -1.07 26.79
C PRO A 92 -53.67 -1.83 25.46
N SER A 93 -54.35 -2.98 25.39
CA SER A 93 -54.32 -3.88 24.21
C SER A 93 -54.80 -3.24 22.90
N LYS A 94 -55.50 -2.10 22.97
CA LYS A 94 -56.03 -1.30 21.84
C LYS A 94 -55.17 -0.10 21.42
N SER A 95 -54.05 0.14 22.12
CA SER A 95 -53.18 1.30 21.96
C SER A 95 -51.88 0.93 21.23
N HIS A 96 -51.26 1.93 20.61
CA HIS A 96 -49.91 1.82 20.08
C HIS A 96 -48.88 1.78 21.22
N VAL A 97 -47.76 1.09 20.99
CA VAL A 97 -46.66 0.98 21.95
C VAL A 97 -45.95 2.33 22.05
N PRO A 98 -45.84 2.92 23.25
CA PRO A 98 -45.10 4.16 23.43
C PRO A 98 -43.59 4.00 23.22
N GLN A 99 -42.91 5.01 22.66
CA GLN A 99 -41.45 4.96 22.42
C GLN A 99 -40.62 4.67 23.68
N ASN A 100 -41.07 5.10 24.86
CA ASN A 100 -40.38 4.82 26.12
C ASN A 100 -40.51 3.34 26.56
N VAL A 101 -41.54 2.63 26.09
CA VAL A 101 -41.69 1.18 26.28
C VAL A 101 -40.72 0.46 25.34
N THR A 102 -40.68 0.85 24.07
CA THR A 102 -39.70 0.35 23.09
C THR A 102 -38.27 0.49 23.61
N ALA A 103 -37.89 1.67 24.11
CA ALA A 103 -36.56 1.92 24.67
C ALA A 103 -36.22 0.99 25.84
N LYS A 104 -37.16 0.73 26.76
CA LYS A 104 -36.95 -0.21 27.87
C LYS A 104 -36.72 -1.64 27.39
N ILE A 105 -37.47 -2.08 26.38
CA ILE A 105 -37.31 -3.42 25.81
C ILE A 105 -35.95 -3.54 25.13
N VAL A 106 -35.54 -2.51 24.38
CA VAL A 106 -34.20 -2.45 23.76
C VAL A 106 -33.11 -2.50 24.84
N ASP A 107 -33.21 -1.71 25.91
CA ASP A 107 -32.20 -1.68 26.96
C ASP A 107 -32.11 -3.02 27.70
N ALA A 108 -33.24 -3.66 28.01
CA ALA A 108 -33.26 -5.01 28.62
C ALA A 108 -32.66 -6.08 27.68
N ALA A 109 -32.93 -6.00 26.38
CA ALA A 109 -32.32 -6.87 25.39
C ALA A 109 -30.80 -6.64 25.29
N MET A 110 -30.35 -5.38 25.35
CA MET A 110 -28.94 -5.02 25.35
C MET A 110 -28.21 -5.48 26.62
N ASP A 111 -28.84 -5.40 27.79
CA ASP A 111 -28.25 -5.88 29.05
C ASP A 111 -27.92 -7.38 29.00
N LEU A 112 -28.73 -8.17 28.27
CA LEU A 112 -28.41 -9.58 27.98
C LEU A 112 -27.41 -9.72 26.84
N ALA A 113 -27.62 -9.03 25.72
CA ALA A 113 -26.88 -9.26 24.48
C ALA A 113 -25.44 -8.73 24.53
N LYS A 114 -25.18 -7.64 25.27
CA LYS A 114 -23.86 -7.03 25.39
C LYS A 114 -22.80 -7.98 25.96
N PRO A 115 -22.98 -8.62 27.14
CA PRO A 115 -21.99 -9.58 27.65
C PRO A 115 -21.87 -10.82 26.78
N ILE A 116 -22.93 -11.19 26.05
CA ILE A 116 -22.93 -12.35 25.15
C ILE A 116 -22.10 -12.06 23.91
N ILE A 117 -22.36 -10.95 23.23
CA ILE A 117 -21.82 -10.64 21.91
C ILE A 117 -20.64 -9.68 22.03
N VAL A 118 -20.86 -8.48 22.57
CA VAL A 118 -19.86 -7.40 22.57
C VAL A 118 -18.62 -7.80 23.35
N ASP A 119 -18.77 -8.31 24.57
CA ASP A 119 -17.63 -8.68 25.41
C ASP A 119 -16.88 -9.92 24.87
N THR A 120 -17.62 -10.89 24.35
CA THR A 120 -17.06 -12.10 23.73
C THR A 120 -16.27 -11.76 22.47
N VAL A 121 -16.85 -10.96 21.57
CA VAL A 121 -16.18 -10.51 20.33
C VAL A 121 -14.99 -9.62 20.66
N LYS A 122 -15.13 -8.70 21.63
CA LYS A 122 -14.03 -7.85 22.09
C LYS A 122 -12.85 -8.68 22.57
N THR A 123 -13.09 -9.71 23.38
CA THR A 123 -12.05 -10.58 23.89
C THR A 123 -11.48 -11.48 22.79
N GLY A 124 -12.36 -12.10 22.00
CA GLY A 124 -12.01 -13.06 20.95
C GLY A 124 -11.21 -12.48 19.77
N PHE A 125 -11.40 -11.19 19.48
CA PHE A 125 -10.70 -10.45 18.43
C PHE A 125 -9.76 -9.37 18.97
N GLU A 126 -9.58 -9.28 20.30
CA GLU A 126 -8.72 -8.30 20.97
C GLU A 126 -9.04 -6.84 20.58
N LEU A 127 -10.33 -6.51 20.53
CA LEU A 127 -10.80 -5.20 20.11
C LEU A 127 -10.48 -4.12 21.15
N THR A 128 -10.14 -2.92 20.66
CA THR A 128 -10.09 -1.71 21.50
C THR A 128 -11.48 -1.34 22.00
N ASN A 129 -11.56 -0.52 23.07
CA ASN A 129 -12.85 -0.04 23.58
C ASN A 129 -13.67 0.67 22.49
N ALA A 130 -13.05 1.53 21.68
CA ALA A 130 -13.74 2.22 20.59
C ALA A 130 -14.28 1.29 19.50
N GLN A 131 -13.62 0.14 19.24
CA GLN A 131 -14.13 -0.88 18.33
C GLN A 131 -15.29 -1.66 18.96
N ALA A 132 -15.19 -2.01 20.24
CA ALA A 132 -16.27 -2.66 20.98
C ALA A 132 -17.53 -1.77 21.05
N ASP A 133 -17.37 -0.45 21.25
CA ASP A 133 -18.47 0.52 21.26
C ASP A 133 -19.20 0.54 19.90
N LYS A 134 -18.48 0.38 18.78
CA LYS A 134 -19.11 0.25 17.44
C LYS A 134 -19.91 -1.04 17.29
N VAL A 135 -19.42 -2.15 17.84
CA VAL A 135 -20.15 -3.44 17.85
C VAL A 135 -21.42 -3.30 18.70
N GLU A 136 -21.32 -2.67 19.87
CA GLU A 136 -22.46 -2.39 20.76
C GLU A 136 -23.52 -1.52 20.06
N GLN A 137 -23.09 -0.48 19.36
CA GLN A 137 -24.00 0.39 18.62
C GLN A 137 -24.72 -0.38 17.49
N LYS A 138 -23.99 -1.12 16.65
CA LYS A 138 -24.59 -1.93 15.57
C LYS A 138 -25.57 -2.97 16.12
N LEU A 139 -25.24 -3.60 17.25
CA LEU A 139 -26.13 -4.56 17.92
C LEU A 139 -27.41 -3.89 18.43
N LYS A 140 -27.29 -2.70 19.05
CA LYS A 140 -28.45 -1.92 19.51
C LYS A 140 -29.36 -1.53 18.35
N GLU A 141 -28.78 -1.11 17.22
CA GLU A 141 -29.51 -0.76 16.00
C GLU A 141 -30.27 -1.97 15.45
N ALA A 142 -29.63 -3.14 15.33
CA ALA A 142 -30.27 -4.37 14.84
C ALA A 142 -31.43 -4.83 15.74
N ILE A 143 -31.25 -4.80 17.06
CA ILE A 143 -32.32 -5.13 18.02
C ILE A 143 -33.48 -4.13 17.92
N THR A 144 -33.18 -2.84 17.82
CA THR A 144 -34.19 -1.79 17.69
C THR A 144 -35.00 -1.95 16.40
N GLU A 145 -34.34 -2.27 15.28
CA GLU A 145 -35.00 -2.54 14.00
C GLU A 145 -35.93 -3.76 14.09
N GLY A 146 -35.45 -4.86 14.69
CA GLY A 146 -36.24 -6.07 14.93
C GLY A 146 -37.51 -5.78 15.75
N ILE A 147 -37.38 -5.08 16.87
CA ILE A 147 -38.51 -4.68 17.73
C ILE A 147 -39.49 -3.78 16.96
N THR A 148 -38.98 -2.78 16.24
CA THR A 148 -39.80 -1.83 15.48
C THR A 148 -40.62 -2.56 14.40
N LYS A 149 -40.05 -3.61 13.77
CA LYS A 149 -40.76 -4.44 12.80
C LYS A 149 -41.96 -5.15 13.44
N VAL A 150 -41.79 -5.73 14.62
CA VAL A 150 -42.87 -6.40 15.37
C VAL A 150 -43.94 -5.40 15.82
N GLU A 151 -43.53 -4.22 16.31
CA GLU A 151 -44.45 -3.14 16.70
C GLU A 151 -45.31 -2.65 15.53
N ASN A 152 -44.70 -2.45 14.37
CA ASN A 152 -45.39 -2.04 13.15
C ASN A 152 -46.38 -3.10 12.68
N GLU A 153 -46.01 -4.38 12.73
CA GLU A 153 -46.93 -5.47 12.38
C GLU A 153 -48.11 -5.54 13.36
N ASN A 154 -47.85 -5.41 14.65
CA ASN A 154 -48.87 -5.38 15.69
C ASN A 154 -49.84 -4.21 15.47
N TYR A 155 -49.33 -3.01 15.21
CA TYR A 155 -50.13 -1.83 14.90
C TYR A 155 -51.02 -2.04 13.67
N ARG A 156 -50.48 -2.65 12.61
CA ARG A 156 -51.25 -2.98 11.40
C ARG A 156 -52.40 -3.94 11.72
N LYS A 157 -52.14 -5.02 12.46
CA LYS A 157 -53.18 -5.97 12.90
C LYS A 157 -54.24 -5.31 13.77
N GLN A 158 -53.85 -4.43 14.70
CA GLN A 158 -54.79 -3.65 15.51
C GLN A 158 -55.71 -2.76 14.64
N PHE A 159 -55.16 -2.13 13.59
CA PHE A 159 -55.92 -1.29 12.68
C PHE A 159 -56.92 -2.10 11.84
N GLU A 160 -56.54 -3.29 11.37
CA GLU A 160 -57.41 -4.23 10.67
C GLU A 160 -58.59 -4.67 11.55
N ILE A 161 -58.35 -4.99 12.82
CA ILE A 161 -59.40 -5.32 13.81
C ILE A 161 -60.38 -4.14 13.92
N LYS A 162 -59.88 -2.90 14.11
CA LYS A 162 -60.75 -1.71 14.21
C LYS A 162 -61.63 -1.53 12.98
N GLN A 163 -61.08 -1.69 11.77
CA GLN A 163 -61.86 -1.58 10.54
C GLN A 163 -62.95 -2.66 10.42
N LYS A 164 -62.59 -3.91 10.74
CA LYS A 164 -63.54 -5.03 10.73
C LYS A 164 -64.68 -4.80 11.70
N THR A 165 -64.38 -4.39 12.94
CA THR A 165 -65.40 -4.07 13.94
C THR A 165 -66.31 -2.92 13.49
N MET A 166 -65.74 -1.84 12.93
CA MET A 166 -66.54 -0.72 12.41
C MET A 166 -67.51 -1.15 11.30
N ALA A 167 -67.07 -2.06 10.41
CA ALA A 167 -67.93 -2.61 9.37
C ALA A 167 -69.05 -3.49 9.95
N GLU A 168 -68.74 -4.36 10.91
CA GLU A 168 -69.72 -5.21 11.61
C GLU A 168 -70.76 -4.38 12.37
N MET A 169 -70.34 -3.33 13.08
CA MET A 169 -71.24 -2.41 13.78
C MET A 169 -72.19 -1.71 12.80
N LYS A 170 -71.69 -1.22 11.67
CA LYS A 170 -72.52 -0.59 10.64
C LYS A 170 -73.57 -1.55 10.07
N VAL A 171 -73.18 -2.79 9.78
CA VAL A 171 -74.12 -3.82 9.30
C VAL A 171 -75.21 -4.10 10.34
N ALA A 172 -74.84 -4.16 11.63
CA ALA A 172 -75.80 -4.35 12.72
C ALA A 172 -76.78 -3.17 12.83
N GLU A 173 -76.29 -1.92 12.74
CA GLU A 173 -77.11 -0.70 12.73
C GLU A 173 -78.09 -0.66 11.56
N ASP A 174 -77.67 -1.08 10.37
CA ASP A 174 -78.51 -1.06 9.17
C ASP A 174 -79.57 -2.20 9.16
N SER A 175 -79.35 -3.28 9.90
CA SER A 175 -80.13 -4.54 9.76
C SER A 175 -80.98 -4.94 10.96
N LEU A 176 -80.68 -4.45 12.17
CA LEU A 176 -81.35 -4.84 13.41
C LEU A 176 -82.33 -3.78 13.90
N ARG A 177 -83.35 -4.21 14.65
CA ARG A 177 -84.26 -3.30 15.35
C ARG A 177 -83.62 -2.77 16.64
N GLU A 178 -84.13 -1.65 17.13
CA GLU A 178 -83.59 -0.91 18.28
C GLU A 178 -83.47 -1.77 19.56
N ASP A 179 -84.38 -2.73 19.75
CA ASP A 179 -84.39 -3.67 20.88
C ASP A 179 -83.35 -4.80 20.78
N GLU A 180 -82.90 -5.13 19.57
CA GLU A 180 -81.89 -6.17 19.29
C GLU A 180 -80.48 -5.59 19.09
N LEU A 181 -80.39 -4.32 18.67
CA LEU A 181 -79.15 -3.61 18.33
C LEU A 181 -78.19 -3.48 19.53
N GLU A 182 -78.70 -3.11 20.71
CA GLU A 182 -77.88 -2.90 21.91
C GLU A 182 -77.15 -4.19 22.33
N SER A 183 -77.83 -5.34 22.23
CA SER A 183 -77.23 -6.65 22.54
C SER A 183 -76.18 -7.06 21.51
N ALA A 184 -76.42 -6.79 20.22
CA ALA A 184 -75.49 -7.10 19.14
C ALA A 184 -74.21 -6.25 19.22
N ILE A 185 -74.32 -4.95 19.49
CA ILE A 185 -73.16 -4.06 19.65
C ILE A 185 -72.30 -4.54 20.82
N LYS A 186 -72.91 -4.88 21.95
CA LYS A 186 -72.19 -5.39 23.12
C LYS A 186 -71.43 -6.69 22.82
N GLU A 187 -72.01 -7.57 22.01
CA GLU A 187 -71.34 -8.80 21.57
C GLU A 187 -70.16 -8.51 20.62
N ILE A 188 -70.31 -7.55 19.70
CA ILE A 188 -69.26 -7.11 18.77
C ILE A 188 -68.10 -6.46 19.56
N GLU A 189 -68.39 -5.59 20.52
CA GLU A 189 -67.38 -4.97 21.39
C GLU A 189 -66.64 -6.02 22.23
N ALA A 190 -67.35 -7.01 22.76
CA ALA A 190 -66.73 -8.12 23.50
C ALA A 190 -65.81 -8.97 22.60
N LYS A 191 -66.21 -9.25 21.35
CA LYS A 191 -65.38 -9.94 20.37
C LYS A 191 -64.15 -9.13 19.99
N GLN A 192 -64.31 -7.83 19.78
CA GLN A 192 -63.20 -6.92 19.50
C GLN A 192 -62.18 -6.91 20.64
N GLN A 193 -62.64 -6.80 21.89
CA GLN A 193 -61.75 -6.83 23.06
C GLN A 193 -61.01 -8.16 23.16
N ALA A 194 -61.69 -9.30 22.91
CA ALA A 194 -61.06 -10.61 22.91
C ALA A 194 -60.01 -10.77 21.79
N GLU A 195 -60.26 -10.23 20.59
CA GLU A 195 -59.25 -10.19 19.50
C GLU A 195 -58.04 -9.33 19.88
N PHE A 196 -58.24 -8.17 20.52
CA PHE A 196 -57.13 -7.34 21.02
C PHE A 196 -56.31 -8.01 22.11
N ASP A 197 -56.94 -8.67 23.08
CA ASP A 197 -56.24 -9.34 24.17
C ASP A 197 -55.42 -10.54 23.65
N ARG A 198 -55.96 -11.26 22.66
CA ARG A 198 -55.21 -12.31 21.94
C ARG A 198 -54.00 -11.76 21.20
N LEU A 199 -54.18 -10.65 20.49
CA LEU A 199 -53.10 -10.00 19.75
C LEU A 199 -52.01 -9.47 20.70
N HIS A 200 -52.39 -8.94 21.86
CA HIS A 200 -51.46 -8.48 22.89
C HIS A 200 -50.60 -9.62 23.46
N ALA A 201 -51.19 -10.81 23.67
CA ALA A 201 -50.45 -12.00 24.07
C ALA A 201 -49.50 -12.50 22.96
N GLU A 202 -49.92 -12.43 21.70
CA GLU A 202 -49.07 -12.77 20.54
C GLU A 202 -47.90 -11.77 20.40
N PHE A 203 -48.14 -10.50 20.67
CA PHE A 203 -47.12 -9.44 20.60
C PHE A 203 -45.92 -9.72 21.52
N ALA A 204 -46.17 -10.09 22.78
CA ALA A 204 -45.13 -10.46 23.74
C ALA A 204 -44.27 -11.64 23.24
N LYS A 205 -44.93 -12.65 22.67
CA LYS A 205 -44.27 -13.83 22.12
C LYS A 205 -43.41 -13.48 20.90
N ASN A 206 -43.97 -12.70 19.97
CA ASN A 206 -43.27 -12.31 18.75
C ASN A 206 -42.06 -11.41 19.03
N LEU A 207 -42.15 -10.53 20.04
CA LEU A 207 -41.01 -9.74 20.51
C LEU A 207 -39.90 -10.64 21.06
N ASN A 208 -40.23 -11.59 21.93
CA ASN A 208 -39.25 -12.53 22.48
C ASN A 208 -38.57 -13.37 21.39
N GLU A 209 -39.37 -13.89 20.44
CA GLU A 209 -38.86 -14.68 19.32
C GLU A 209 -37.94 -13.84 18.42
N THR A 210 -38.37 -12.64 18.05
CA THR A 210 -37.57 -11.73 17.19
C THR A 210 -36.28 -11.30 17.86
N ILE A 211 -36.31 -10.88 19.13
CA ILE A 211 -35.07 -10.49 19.85
C ILE A 211 -34.11 -11.68 19.95
N ARG A 212 -34.63 -12.88 20.23
CA ARG A 212 -33.82 -14.10 20.29
C ARG A 212 -33.17 -14.41 18.94
N GLU A 213 -33.94 -14.37 17.86
CA GLU A 213 -33.44 -14.59 16.49
C GLU A 213 -32.39 -13.54 16.11
N THR A 214 -32.64 -12.26 16.40
CA THR A 214 -31.66 -11.19 16.16
C THR A 214 -30.37 -11.42 16.94
N ILE A 215 -30.44 -11.81 18.21
CA ILE A 215 -29.23 -12.11 19.00
C ILE A 215 -28.45 -13.28 18.39
N GLU A 216 -29.12 -14.36 17.99
CA GLU A 216 -28.45 -15.52 17.36
C GLU A 216 -27.84 -15.16 16.01
N GLU A 217 -28.56 -14.41 15.17
CA GLU A 217 -28.06 -13.92 13.87
C GLU A 217 -26.83 -13.02 14.07
N GLN A 218 -26.89 -12.10 15.04
CA GLN A 218 -25.79 -11.18 15.32
C GLN A 218 -24.52 -11.87 15.82
N LYS A 219 -24.60 -13.08 16.41
CA LYS A 219 -23.38 -13.84 16.75
C LYS A 219 -22.58 -14.18 15.48
N ALA A 220 -23.24 -14.69 14.44
CA ALA A 220 -22.59 -15.05 13.19
C ALA A 220 -22.10 -13.79 12.46
N THR A 221 -22.98 -12.80 12.30
CA THR A 221 -22.69 -11.54 11.59
C THR A 221 -21.49 -10.80 12.19
N GLN A 222 -21.39 -10.70 13.52
CA GLN A 222 -20.28 -10.00 14.15
C GLN A 222 -18.96 -10.79 14.06
N VAL A 223 -18.98 -12.13 14.09
CA VAL A 223 -17.77 -12.94 13.89
C VAL A 223 -17.25 -12.81 12.47
N GLU A 224 -18.12 -12.91 11.48
CA GLU A 224 -17.76 -12.74 10.06
C GLU A 224 -17.18 -11.35 9.80
N GLU A 225 -17.86 -10.30 10.27
CA GLU A 225 -17.41 -8.91 10.12
C GLU A 225 -16.04 -8.68 10.79
N GLN A 226 -15.85 -9.14 12.03
CA GLN A 226 -14.56 -8.94 12.72
C GLN A 226 -13.43 -9.81 12.13
N ALA A 227 -13.74 -11.01 11.65
CA ALA A 227 -12.78 -11.85 10.95
C ALA A 227 -12.32 -11.16 9.65
N ARG A 228 -13.26 -10.59 8.89
CA ARG A 228 -12.96 -9.82 7.68
C ARG A 228 -12.10 -8.59 7.99
N ILE A 229 -12.48 -7.78 8.99
CA ILE A 229 -11.69 -6.60 9.41
C ILE A 229 -10.27 -6.99 9.82
N LYS A 230 -10.11 -8.10 10.56
CA LYS A 230 -8.78 -8.58 10.98
C LYS A 230 -7.95 -9.04 9.77
N ALA A 231 -8.55 -9.77 8.85
CA ALA A 231 -7.89 -10.24 7.64
C ALA A 231 -7.52 -9.07 6.69
N GLU A 232 -8.39 -8.08 6.52
CA GLU A 232 -8.09 -6.83 5.79
C GLU A 232 -6.94 -6.05 6.43
N LYS A 233 -6.90 -5.95 7.76
CA LYS A 233 -5.79 -5.29 8.46
C LYS A 233 -4.47 -6.04 8.26
N ASN A 234 -4.50 -7.37 8.30
CA ASN A 234 -3.33 -8.20 8.01
C ASN A 234 -2.85 -8.01 6.56
N LYS A 235 -3.77 -8.06 5.58
CA LYS A 235 -3.49 -7.76 4.16
C LYS A 235 -2.86 -6.38 3.99
N SER A 236 -3.46 -5.34 4.58
CA SER A 236 -2.94 -3.97 4.48
C SER A 236 -1.53 -3.83 5.08
N SER A 237 -1.25 -4.50 6.21
CA SER A 237 0.09 -4.53 6.79
C SER A 237 1.10 -5.21 5.86
N LYS A 238 0.70 -6.28 5.18
CA LYS A 238 1.54 -7.00 4.22
C LYS A 238 1.72 -6.23 2.92
N GLU A 239 0.70 -5.52 2.45
CA GLU A 239 0.81 -4.59 1.33
C GLU A 239 1.86 -3.52 1.61
N GLU A 240 1.96 -3.02 2.85
CA GLU A 240 2.98 -2.03 3.20
C GLU A 240 4.39 -2.62 3.21
N GLU A 241 4.54 -3.90 3.58
CA GLU A 241 5.80 -4.64 3.47
C GLU A 241 6.22 -4.79 2.01
N ILE A 242 5.29 -5.21 1.14
CA ILE A 242 5.49 -5.30 -0.32
C ILE A 242 5.83 -3.93 -0.91
N ARG A 243 5.08 -2.88 -0.54
CA ARG A 243 5.40 -1.49 -0.93
C ARG A 243 6.82 -1.14 -0.51
N GLY A 244 7.32 -1.65 0.60
CA GLY A 244 8.70 -1.43 1.02
C GLY A 244 9.74 -1.96 0.03
N HIS A 245 9.57 -3.20 -0.44
CA HIS A 245 10.40 -3.78 -1.49
C HIS A 245 10.31 -3.02 -2.80
N LEU A 246 9.08 -2.70 -3.22
CA LEU A 246 8.85 -1.96 -4.46
C LEU A 246 9.41 -0.53 -4.40
N ARG A 247 9.35 0.13 -3.23
CA ARG A 247 10.02 1.41 -3.00
C ARG A 247 11.53 1.29 -3.10
N GLY A 248 12.12 0.19 -2.63
CA GLY A 248 13.54 -0.08 -2.81
C GLY A 248 13.93 -0.24 -4.28
N PHE A 249 13.14 -1.00 -5.06
CA PHE A 249 13.28 -1.05 -6.53
C PHE A 249 13.20 0.35 -7.16
N ALA A 250 12.18 1.14 -6.83
CA ALA A 250 12.00 2.47 -7.41
C ALA A 250 13.17 3.43 -7.12
N ARG A 251 13.91 3.22 -6.01
CA ARG A 251 15.09 4.02 -5.69
C ARG A 251 16.28 3.75 -6.60
N THR A 252 16.33 2.59 -7.27
CA THR A 252 17.44 2.23 -8.17
C THR A 252 17.24 2.81 -9.59
N ILE A 253 15.98 3.10 -9.97
CA ILE A 253 15.61 3.62 -11.29
C ILE A 253 16.43 4.86 -11.69
N PRO A 254 16.61 5.91 -10.86
CA PRO A 254 17.40 7.08 -11.27
C PRO A 254 18.86 6.75 -11.60
N SER A 255 19.51 5.89 -10.81
CA SER A 255 20.88 5.43 -11.10
C SER A 255 20.95 4.64 -12.41
N PHE A 256 19.93 3.82 -12.66
CA PHE A 256 19.81 3.04 -13.89
C PHE A 256 19.63 3.95 -15.11
N LEU A 257 18.73 4.93 -15.03
CA LEU A 257 18.53 5.93 -16.07
C LEU A 257 19.78 6.79 -16.29
N MET A 258 20.57 7.03 -15.25
CA MET A 258 21.84 7.73 -15.41
C MET A 258 22.86 6.91 -16.22
N ALA A 259 22.84 5.59 -16.08
CA ALA A 259 23.76 4.67 -16.75
C ALA A 259 23.33 4.28 -18.17
N TYR A 260 22.07 3.92 -18.34
CA TYR A 260 21.55 3.28 -19.55
C TYR A 260 20.27 3.94 -20.10
N GLY A 261 19.79 5.02 -19.47
CA GLY A 261 18.54 5.66 -19.87
C GLY A 261 18.66 6.43 -21.19
N GLU A 262 17.79 6.09 -22.13
CA GLU A 262 17.61 6.72 -23.43
C GLU A 262 16.25 7.44 -23.48
N TRP A 263 16.06 8.35 -24.45
CA TRP A 263 14.82 9.13 -24.56
C TRP A 263 13.56 8.29 -24.81
N ASP A 264 13.72 7.12 -25.41
CA ASP A 264 12.67 6.15 -25.68
C ASP A 264 12.51 5.09 -24.58
N THR A 265 13.25 5.21 -23.47
CA THR A 265 13.06 4.36 -22.29
C THR A 265 11.68 4.61 -21.67
N LYS A 266 10.96 3.50 -21.44
CA LYS A 266 9.60 3.40 -20.89
C LYS A 266 9.50 2.13 -20.07
N LEU A 267 8.41 1.94 -19.33
CA LEU A 267 8.16 0.72 -18.55
C LEU A 267 8.18 -0.55 -19.43
N SER A 268 7.67 -0.45 -20.65
CA SER A 268 7.52 -1.60 -21.58
C SER A 268 8.83 -2.11 -22.18
N ASN A 269 9.92 -1.33 -22.12
CA ASN A 269 11.24 -1.68 -22.65
C ASN A 269 12.36 -1.37 -21.63
N PHE A 270 12.02 -1.18 -20.35
CA PHE A 270 12.95 -0.68 -19.33
C PHE A 270 14.17 -1.58 -19.18
N GLU A 271 13.96 -2.89 -19.26
CA GLU A 271 14.97 -3.92 -19.15
C GLU A 271 15.88 -4.03 -20.39
N ASP A 272 15.42 -3.60 -21.57
CA ASP A 272 16.13 -3.83 -22.84
C ASP A 272 17.43 -3.02 -22.98
N TYR A 273 17.60 -1.97 -22.17
CA TYR A 273 18.77 -1.06 -22.24
C TYR A 273 19.95 -1.52 -21.39
N THR A 274 19.82 -2.58 -20.58
CA THR A 274 20.85 -2.97 -19.62
C THR A 274 21.19 -4.46 -19.74
N PRO A 275 22.48 -4.83 -19.57
CA PRO A 275 22.84 -6.25 -19.48
C PRO A 275 22.13 -6.95 -18.31
N GLU A 276 21.63 -8.16 -18.54
CA GLU A 276 20.88 -8.95 -17.55
C GLU A 276 21.59 -9.07 -16.19
N GLU A 277 22.90 -9.30 -16.20
CA GLU A 277 23.72 -9.41 -14.97
C GLU A 277 23.72 -8.10 -14.15
N VAL A 278 23.76 -6.96 -14.84
CA VAL A 278 23.74 -5.63 -14.22
C VAL A 278 22.34 -5.32 -13.70
N PHE A 279 21.29 -5.67 -14.45
CA PHE A 279 19.92 -5.52 -14.01
C PHE A 279 19.68 -6.27 -12.70
N LEU A 280 20.13 -7.53 -12.62
CA LEU A 280 20.04 -8.35 -11.41
C LEU A 280 20.86 -7.77 -10.25
N GLU A 281 22.11 -7.34 -10.48
CA GLU A 281 22.96 -6.75 -9.43
C GLU A 281 22.30 -5.52 -8.78
N VAL A 282 21.62 -4.71 -9.58
CA VAL A 282 21.09 -3.40 -9.17
C VAL A 282 19.69 -3.51 -8.59
N THR A 283 18.81 -4.25 -9.28
CA THR A 283 17.39 -4.36 -8.89
C THR A 283 17.16 -5.49 -7.91
N GLY A 284 18.04 -6.50 -7.89
CA GLY A 284 17.92 -7.68 -7.06
C GLY A 284 16.99 -8.78 -7.62
N ILE A 285 16.37 -8.54 -8.79
CA ILE A 285 15.52 -9.51 -9.50
C ILE A 285 15.96 -9.67 -10.94
N THR A 286 15.63 -10.79 -11.57
CA THR A 286 15.92 -11.01 -13.00
C THR A 286 14.97 -10.22 -13.90
N GLU A 287 15.34 -10.03 -15.17
CA GLU A 287 14.43 -9.44 -16.16
C GLU A 287 13.14 -10.25 -16.29
N GLU A 288 13.20 -11.58 -16.24
CA GLU A 288 12.01 -12.45 -16.29
C GLU A 288 11.07 -12.19 -15.11
N GLN A 289 11.62 -12.06 -13.89
CA GLN A 289 10.83 -11.72 -12.71
C GLN A 289 10.21 -10.34 -12.82
N PHE A 290 10.95 -9.35 -13.33
CA PHE A 290 10.43 -8.01 -13.59
C PHE A 290 9.28 -8.03 -14.62
N ARG A 291 9.46 -8.72 -15.75
CA ARG A 291 8.42 -8.91 -16.78
C ARG A 291 7.20 -9.64 -16.20
N PHE A 292 7.39 -10.64 -15.36
CA PHE A 292 6.29 -11.34 -14.69
C PHE A 292 5.48 -10.39 -13.78
N LEU A 293 6.14 -9.49 -13.04
CA LEU A 293 5.45 -8.47 -12.23
C LEU A 293 4.74 -7.41 -13.10
N ARG A 294 5.34 -7.03 -14.25
CA ARG A 294 4.80 -6.03 -15.18
C ARG A 294 3.62 -6.55 -15.99
N ASP A 295 3.83 -7.66 -16.69
CA ASP A 295 2.95 -8.17 -17.75
C ASP A 295 2.02 -9.30 -17.26
N GLY A 296 2.39 -9.95 -16.15
CA GLY A 296 1.74 -11.16 -15.71
C GLY A 296 2.28 -12.41 -16.40
N GLY A 297 1.68 -13.56 -16.12
CA GLY A 297 2.11 -14.83 -16.71
C GLY A 297 1.50 -16.06 -16.06
N PHE A 298 1.71 -17.20 -16.70
CA PHE A 298 1.31 -18.49 -16.15
C PHE A 298 2.30 -18.97 -15.09
N TYR A 299 1.78 -19.60 -14.04
CA TYR A 299 2.58 -20.24 -13.01
C TYR A 299 1.88 -21.52 -12.52
N PRO A 300 2.63 -22.56 -12.10
CA PRO A 300 2.04 -23.76 -11.54
C PRO A 300 1.61 -23.52 -10.09
N ASP A 301 0.40 -23.93 -9.72
CA ASP A 301 -0.01 -24.05 -8.32
C ASP A 301 0.67 -25.28 -7.71
N GLU A 302 1.55 -25.10 -6.72
CA GLU A 302 2.29 -26.21 -6.13
C GLU A 302 1.40 -27.21 -5.36
N LYS A 303 0.20 -26.79 -4.90
CA LYS A 303 -0.72 -27.64 -4.15
C LYS A 303 -1.58 -28.50 -5.08
N THR A 304 -2.07 -27.93 -6.19
CA THR A 304 -2.98 -28.62 -7.11
C THR A 304 -2.30 -29.14 -8.38
N GLY A 305 -1.14 -28.58 -8.73
CA GLY A 305 -0.45 -28.81 -10.00
C GLY A 305 -1.12 -28.14 -11.21
N GLU A 306 -2.17 -27.32 -10.99
CA GLU A 306 -2.88 -26.62 -12.06
C GLU A 306 -2.13 -25.36 -12.50
N GLU A 307 -2.16 -25.06 -13.80
CA GLU A 307 -1.68 -23.77 -14.32
C GLU A 307 -2.65 -22.67 -13.94
N LYS A 308 -2.15 -21.68 -13.20
CA LYS A 308 -2.86 -20.44 -12.89
C LYS A 308 -2.22 -19.27 -13.63
N TYR A 309 -2.98 -18.19 -13.78
CA TYR A 309 -2.54 -16.99 -14.47
C TYR A 309 -2.51 -15.81 -13.52
N PHE A 310 -1.37 -15.13 -13.44
CA PHE A 310 -1.21 -13.85 -12.77
C PHE A 310 -1.41 -12.72 -13.77
N SER A 311 -2.23 -11.72 -13.44
CA SER A 311 -2.61 -10.64 -14.35
C SER A 311 -1.54 -9.57 -14.55
N GLY A 312 -0.50 -9.53 -13.69
CA GLY A 312 0.52 -8.48 -13.75
C GLY A 312 -0.03 -7.10 -13.38
N GLY A 313 0.48 -6.06 -14.05
CA GLY A 313 0.05 -4.68 -13.87
C GLY A 313 0.45 -4.09 -12.53
N LEU A 314 1.53 -4.60 -11.92
CA LEU A 314 1.99 -4.10 -10.62
C LEU A 314 2.41 -2.63 -10.70
N PHE A 315 3.03 -2.23 -11.80
CA PHE A 315 3.49 -0.88 -12.06
C PHE A 315 2.40 -0.05 -12.74
N ASN A 316 2.26 1.21 -12.33
CA ASN A 316 1.42 2.17 -13.02
C ASN A 316 2.19 2.74 -14.22
N GLU A 317 1.92 2.22 -15.42
CA GLU A 317 2.64 2.57 -16.66
C GLU A 317 2.72 4.08 -16.91
N ILE A 318 1.60 4.80 -16.76
CA ILE A 318 1.56 6.25 -16.99
C ILE A 318 2.49 6.98 -16.03
N VAL A 319 2.39 6.69 -14.74
CA VAL A 319 3.22 7.35 -13.71
C VAL A 319 4.69 6.94 -13.84
N PHE A 320 4.96 5.69 -14.22
CA PHE A 320 6.31 5.18 -14.41
C PHE A 320 7.00 5.85 -15.60
N ASP A 321 6.32 5.92 -16.75
CA ASP A 321 6.83 6.58 -17.95
C ASP A 321 7.02 8.09 -17.73
N GLU A 322 6.07 8.76 -17.08
CA GLU A 322 6.21 10.18 -16.73
C GLU A 322 7.41 10.42 -15.81
N ALA A 323 7.64 9.55 -14.83
CA ALA A 323 8.78 9.65 -13.92
C ALA A 323 10.13 9.42 -14.64
N ILE A 324 10.19 8.50 -15.60
CA ILE A 324 11.38 8.31 -16.44
C ILE A 324 11.67 9.60 -17.22
N GLN A 325 10.67 10.10 -17.94
CA GLN A 325 10.84 11.28 -18.80
C GLN A 325 11.22 12.52 -17.99
N GLU A 326 10.63 12.72 -16.81
CA GLU A 326 11.02 13.80 -15.90
C GLU A 326 12.48 13.71 -15.48
N PHE A 327 12.97 12.51 -15.13
CA PHE A 327 14.38 12.34 -14.79
C PHE A 327 15.31 12.63 -15.97
N LEU A 328 14.96 12.18 -17.18
CA LEU A 328 15.76 12.46 -18.39
C LEU A 328 15.79 13.95 -18.73
N ASN A 329 14.68 14.67 -18.55
CA ASN A 329 14.61 16.13 -18.68
C ASN A 329 15.51 16.83 -17.65
N ILE A 330 15.51 16.37 -16.39
CA ILE A 330 16.40 16.90 -15.35
C ILE A 330 17.87 16.67 -15.73
N ARG A 331 18.20 15.48 -16.22
CA ARG A 331 19.56 15.12 -16.67
C ARG A 331 20.04 16.03 -17.79
N GLU A 332 19.21 16.31 -18.79
CA GLU A 332 19.55 17.23 -19.89
C GLU A 332 19.68 18.68 -19.39
N ARG A 333 18.73 19.16 -18.58
CA ARG A 333 18.72 20.52 -18.04
C ARG A 333 19.96 20.83 -17.18
N LEU A 334 20.54 19.81 -16.54
CA LEU A 334 21.69 19.93 -15.65
C LEU A 334 23.00 19.42 -16.28
N ALA A 335 23.03 19.23 -17.59
CA ALA A 335 24.19 18.70 -18.31
C ALA A 335 25.42 19.64 -18.26
N ASP A 336 25.20 20.95 -18.34
CA ASP A 336 26.26 21.96 -18.27
C ASP A 336 26.65 22.28 -16.81
N TYR A 337 27.26 21.30 -16.16
CA TYR A 337 27.61 21.37 -14.73
C TYR A 337 28.74 22.35 -14.40
N PHE A 338 29.50 22.81 -15.40
CA PHE A 338 30.67 23.67 -15.21
C PHE A 338 30.35 25.17 -15.37
N ASP A 339 29.14 25.51 -15.81
CA ASP A 339 28.60 26.87 -15.66
C ASP A 339 28.37 27.19 -14.17
N GLU A 340 29.00 28.26 -13.71
CA GLU A 340 28.94 28.72 -12.32
C GLU A 340 27.55 29.27 -11.92
N SER A 341 26.66 29.52 -12.89
CA SER A 341 25.28 29.96 -12.63
C SER A 341 24.36 28.85 -12.11
N HIS A 342 24.74 27.58 -12.31
CA HIS A 342 23.98 26.42 -11.83
C HIS A 342 24.38 26.02 -10.40
N GLU A 343 23.42 26.09 -9.48
CA GLU A 343 23.59 25.63 -8.09
C GLU A 343 23.11 24.18 -7.88
N GLU A 344 22.34 23.65 -8.83
CA GLU A 344 21.71 22.33 -8.77
C GLU A 344 22.57 21.25 -9.45
N ASP A 345 22.36 19.99 -9.08
CA ASP A 345 23.09 18.84 -9.60
C ASP A 345 22.16 17.65 -9.81
N VAL A 346 22.36 16.87 -10.88
CA VAL A 346 21.54 15.70 -11.19
C VAL A 346 21.58 14.66 -10.05
N PHE A 347 22.69 14.55 -9.31
CA PHE A 347 22.79 13.65 -8.17
C PHE A 347 21.95 14.06 -6.96
N ASN A 348 21.41 15.29 -6.92
CA ASN A 348 20.40 15.66 -5.92
C ASN A 348 19.08 14.89 -6.11
N TYR A 349 18.86 14.36 -7.32
CA TYR A 349 17.67 13.59 -7.71
C TYR A 349 17.91 12.07 -7.73
N ILE A 350 19.15 11.63 -7.50
CA ILE A 350 19.50 10.22 -7.40
C ILE A 350 19.56 9.85 -5.91
N PRO A 351 18.65 8.99 -5.40
CA PRO A 351 18.67 8.60 -4.01
C PRO A 351 19.99 7.90 -3.65
N PRO A 352 20.55 8.13 -2.44
CA PRO A 352 21.68 7.36 -1.97
C PRO A 352 21.33 5.88 -1.94
N GLN A 353 22.16 5.04 -2.57
CA GLN A 353 21.98 3.60 -2.57
C GLN A 353 22.66 2.98 -1.35
N GLU A 354 22.13 1.85 -0.85
CA GLU A 354 22.70 1.14 0.31
C GLU A 354 23.82 0.14 -0.05
N THR A 355 24.09 -0.05 -1.35
CA THR A 355 25.12 -0.94 -1.89
C THR A 355 26.48 -0.23 -2.05
N ASN A 356 27.42 -0.81 -2.82
CA ASN A 356 28.73 -0.22 -3.10
C ASN A 356 28.68 1.14 -3.85
N GLN A 357 27.49 1.61 -4.22
CA GLN A 357 27.22 2.83 -4.95
C GLN A 357 27.03 4.07 -4.06
N ILE A 358 27.58 4.09 -2.84
CA ILE A 358 27.62 5.31 -2.01
C ILE A 358 28.54 6.34 -2.68
N PHE A 359 27.96 7.47 -3.08
CA PHE A 359 28.68 8.60 -3.68
C PHE A 359 29.21 9.56 -2.63
N THR A 360 30.38 10.14 -2.89
CA THR A 360 30.94 11.21 -2.06
C THR A 360 30.07 12.46 -2.20
N PRO A 361 29.59 13.07 -1.09
CA PRO A 361 28.81 14.30 -1.17
C PRO A 361 29.59 15.44 -1.84
N LYS A 362 28.92 16.24 -2.69
CA LYS A 362 29.53 17.36 -3.44
C LYS A 362 30.34 18.32 -2.57
N GLN A 363 29.86 18.64 -1.37
CA GLN A 363 30.58 19.51 -0.42
C GLN A 363 31.95 18.94 -0.02
N VAL A 364 32.06 17.62 0.12
CA VAL A 364 33.32 16.94 0.45
C VAL A 364 34.26 16.97 -0.74
N VAL A 365 33.74 16.75 -1.95
CA VAL A 365 34.51 16.86 -3.20
C VAL A 365 35.11 18.25 -3.35
N ASN A 366 34.28 19.29 -3.23
CA ASN A 366 34.73 20.69 -3.34
C ASN A 366 35.81 21.01 -2.30
N MET A 367 35.63 20.57 -1.05
CA MET A 367 36.63 20.75 0.00
C MET A 367 37.96 20.06 -0.33
N MET A 368 37.93 18.85 -0.89
CA MET A 368 39.15 18.11 -1.23
C MET A 368 39.88 18.71 -2.43
N VAL A 369 39.16 19.14 -3.47
CA VAL A 369 39.77 19.82 -4.61
C VAL A 369 40.32 21.19 -4.20
N GLN A 370 39.64 21.92 -3.31
CA GLN A 370 40.15 23.16 -2.75
C GLN A 370 41.49 22.96 -2.03
N LYS A 371 41.65 21.86 -1.28
CA LYS A 371 42.91 21.56 -0.60
C LYS A 371 44.09 21.37 -1.56
N LEU A 372 43.85 20.84 -2.76
CA LEU A 372 44.90 20.74 -3.79
C LEU A 372 45.37 22.13 -4.24
N GLU A 373 44.44 23.07 -4.41
CA GLU A 373 44.74 24.46 -4.75
C GLU A 373 45.42 25.22 -3.60
N ASP A 374 45.04 24.93 -2.36
CA ASP A 374 45.67 25.51 -1.17
C ASP A 374 47.14 25.05 -1.02
N GLU A 375 47.46 23.82 -1.46
CA GLU A 375 48.83 23.27 -1.46
C GLU A 375 49.68 23.82 -2.61
N ASP A 376 49.10 24.00 -3.79
CA ASP A 376 49.74 24.58 -4.99
C ASP A 376 48.75 25.52 -5.69
N SER A 377 48.88 26.82 -5.46
CA SER A 377 47.96 27.84 -6.01
C SER A 377 47.98 27.92 -7.54
N HIS A 378 48.99 27.32 -8.19
CA HIS A 378 49.13 27.28 -9.64
C HIS A 378 48.78 25.90 -10.23
N VAL A 379 48.24 24.98 -9.42
CA VAL A 379 47.98 23.58 -9.81
C VAL A 379 47.07 23.47 -11.03
N PHE A 380 46.14 24.41 -11.22
CA PHE A 380 45.17 24.42 -12.33
C PHE A 380 45.55 25.35 -13.49
N GLU A 381 46.76 25.92 -13.50
CA GLU A 381 47.18 26.89 -14.52
C GLU A 381 47.98 26.26 -15.67
N ASP A 382 48.44 25.01 -15.54
CA ASP A 382 49.25 24.32 -16.55
C ASP A 382 48.40 23.40 -17.44
N PRO A 383 48.29 23.67 -18.76
CA PRO A 383 47.51 22.84 -19.68
C PRO A 383 48.09 21.43 -19.89
N ASN A 384 49.32 21.15 -19.44
CA ASN A 384 49.93 19.82 -19.54
C ASN A 384 49.84 19.02 -18.23
N LYS A 385 49.33 19.61 -17.15
CA LYS A 385 49.19 18.93 -15.86
C LYS A 385 47.99 17.99 -15.89
N THR A 386 48.19 16.76 -15.44
CA THR A 386 47.21 15.68 -15.49
C THR A 386 46.70 15.32 -14.10
N PHE A 387 45.45 14.88 -14.02
CA PHE A 387 44.77 14.46 -12.80
C PHE A 387 44.07 13.12 -13.05
N ILE A 388 44.03 12.26 -12.04
CA ILE A 388 43.41 10.94 -12.15
C ILE A 388 42.52 10.63 -10.94
N ASP A 389 41.31 10.15 -11.20
CA ASP A 389 40.48 9.48 -10.21
C ASP A 389 40.60 7.95 -10.39
N LEU A 390 41.32 7.32 -9.46
CA LEU A 390 41.62 5.87 -9.49
C LEU A 390 40.43 4.98 -9.13
N PHE A 391 39.32 5.56 -8.67
CA PHE A 391 38.14 4.81 -8.24
C PHE A 391 36.87 5.66 -8.38
N MET A 392 36.57 6.04 -9.62
CA MET A 392 35.37 6.80 -9.96
C MET A 392 34.11 6.05 -9.57
N LYS A 393 33.15 6.83 -9.05
CA LYS A 393 31.77 6.39 -8.88
C LYS A 393 30.80 7.27 -9.66
N SER A 394 30.46 8.42 -9.10
CA SER A 394 29.56 9.40 -9.74
C SER A 394 30.26 10.27 -10.79
N GLY A 395 31.58 10.34 -10.79
CA GLY A 395 32.36 11.29 -11.61
C GLY A 395 32.50 12.68 -11.01
N LEU A 396 31.98 12.92 -9.79
CA LEU A 396 31.98 14.24 -9.15
C LEU A 396 33.38 14.88 -8.97
N TYR A 397 34.42 14.08 -8.69
CA TYR A 397 35.78 14.63 -8.63
C TYR A 397 36.27 15.14 -9.99
N ILE A 398 36.00 14.38 -11.05
CA ILE A 398 36.36 14.76 -12.42
C ILE A 398 35.61 16.02 -12.83
N THR A 399 34.30 16.11 -12.55
CA THR A 399 33.52 17.29 -12.93
C THR A 399 33.90 18.55 -12.16
N GLU A 400 34.25 18.44 -10.86
CA GLU A 400 34.81 19.57 -10.10
C GLU A 400 36.19 19.99 -10.67
N LEU A 401 37.05 19.04 -11.06
CA LEU A 401 38.33 19.36 -11.72
C LEU A 401 38.10 20.05 -13.07
N VAL A 402 37.14 19.59 -13.87
CA VAL A 402 36.73 20.27 -15.11
C VAL A 402 36.33 21.71 -14.80
N LYS A 403 35.48 21.93 -13.78
CA LYS A 403 35.01 23.27 -13.40
C LYS A 403 36.18 24.19 -13.02
N ARG A 404 37.14 23.70 -12.21
CA ARG A 404 38.34 24.47 -11.82
C ARG A 404 39.21 24.82 -13.03
N LEU A 405 39.54 23.85 -13.87
CA LEU A 405 40.40 24.04 -15.05
C LEU A 405 39.72 24.93 -16.11
N PHE A 406 38.44 24.71 -16.37
CA PHE A 406 37.69 25.44 -17.39
C PHE A 406 37.49 26.91 -17.02
N ASN A 407 37.24 27.20 -15.74
CA ASN A 407 37.00 28.56 -15.26
C ASN A 407 38.26 29.32 -14.83
N ASN A 408 39.40 28.64 -14.70
CA ASN A 408 40.66 29.27 -14.31
C ASN A 408 41.06 30.40 -15.29
N PRO A 409 41.37 31.62 -14.81
CA PRO A 409 41.70 32.76 -15.67
C PRO A 409 42.91 32.52 -16.59
N VAL A 410 43.95 31.82 -16.12
CA VAL A 410 45.15 31.52 -16.91
C VAL A 410 44.84 30.50 -17.99
N MET A 411 43.98 29.51 -17.69
CA MET A 411 43.52 28.55 -18.69
C MET A 411 42.66 29.23 -19.78
N LYS A 412 41.79 30.17 -19.40
CA LYS A 412 41.02 31.01 -20.34
C LYS A 412 41.91 31.87 -21.23
N GLU A 413 43.04 32.35 -20.73
CA GLU A 413 44.03 33.08 -21.55
C GLU A 413 44.78 32.16 -22.51
N LYS A 414 45.21 30.98 -22.04
CA LYS A 414 45.99 30.01 -22.83
C LYS A 414 45.15 29.32 -23.91
N ILE A 415 43.89 29.01 -23.63
CA ILE A 415 42.94 28.39 -24.56
C ILE A 415 41.63 29.20 -24.52
N PRO A 416 41.53 30.30 -25.31
CA PRO A 416 40.38 31.22 -25.24
C PRO A 416 39.06 30.65 -25.73
N ASP A 417 39.11 29.72 -26.67
CA ASP A 417 37.91 29.08 -27.22
C ASP A 417 37.37 28.02 -26.25
N ASP A 418 36.12 28.18 -25.83
CA ASP A 418 35.50 27.35 -24.80
C ASP A 418 35.41 25.88 -25.22
N ASP A 419 34.99 25.60 -26.47
CA ASP A 419 34.88 24.25 -27.04
C ASP A 419 36.26 23.56 -27.10
N GLN A 420 37.30 24.26 -27.53
CA GLN A 420 38.67 23.73 -27.52
C GLN A 420 39.19 23.51 -26.10
N ARG A 421 38.86 24.40 -25.16
CA ARG A 421 39.33 24.31 -23.78
C ARG A 421 38.74 23.10 -23.07
N ILE A 422 37.42 22.91 -23.13
CA ILE A 422 36.77 21.74 -22.51
C ILE A 422 37.24 20.43 -23.15
N LYS A 423 37.38 20.42 -24.49
CA LYS A 423 37.93 19.26 -25.21
C LYS A 423 39.35 18.94 -24.78
N HIS A 424 40.22 19.95 -24.67
CA HIS A 424 41.59 19.77 -24.22
C HIS A 424 41.67 19.18 -22.80
N ILE A 425 40.87 19.73 -21.87
CA ILE A 425 40.81 19.27 -20.48
C ILE A 425 40.43 17.78 -20.42
N LEU A 426 39.36 17.37 -21.11
CA LEU A 426 38.86 16.00 -21.05
C LEU A 426 39.69 14.98 -21.86
N GLU A 427 40.33 15.39 -22.96
CA GLU A 427 41.11 14.48 -23.81
C GLU A 427 42.58 14.34 -23.42
N ASN A 428 43.10 15.22 -22.56
CA ASN A 428 44.53 15.28 -22.25
C ASN A 428 44.85 15.42 -20.75
N GLN A 429 43.99 16.05 -19.95
CA GLN A 429 44.29 16.35 -18.55
C GLN A 429 43.62 15.40 -17.57
N LEU A 430 42.45 14.83 -17.88
CA LEU A 430 41.65 14.09 -16.92
C LEU A 430 41.57 12.60 -17.25
N TYR A 431 41.88 11.78 -16.24
CA TYR A 431 41.88 10.33 -16.31
C TYR A 431 40.97 9.75 -15.24
N GLY A 432 40.37 8.59 -15.53
CA GLY A 432 39.44 7.97 -14.60
C GLY A 432 39.33 6.46 -14.74
N LEU A 433 39.25 5.76 -13.60
CA LEU A 433 39.01 4.32 -13.53
C LEU A 433 37.74 4.03 -12.74
N ALA A 434 36.79 3.33 -13.37
CA ALA A 434 35.56 2.88 -12.74
C ALA A 434 35.60 1.36 -12.48
N PRO A 435 35.15 0.88 -11.30
CA PRO A 435 35.32 -0.51 -10.89
C PRO A 435 34.34 -1.51 -11.52
N SER A 436 33.24 -1.04 -12.09
CA SER A 436 32.21 -1.89 -12.71
C SER A 436 31.53 -1.16 -13.87
N ASP A 437 30.80 -1.92 -14.68
CA ASP A 437 30.16 -1.45 -15.91
C ASP A 437 29.15 -0.33 -15.65
N ILE A 438 28.18 -0.57 -14.76
CA ILE A 438 27.19 0.46 -14.40
C ILE A 438 27.85 1.72 -13.84
N ILE A 439 28.89 1.58 -13.01
CA ILE A 439 29.58 2.75 -12.43
C ILE A 439 30.33 3.53 -13.52
N TYR A 440 30.95 2.83 -14.47
CA TYR A 440 31.59 3.45 -15.62
C TYR A 440 30.58 4.25 -16.44
N HIS A 441 29.41 3.68 -16.73
CA HIS A 441 28.35 4.35 -17.46
C HIS A 441 27.78 5.55 -16.71
N ILE A 442 27.48 5.43 -15.41
CA ILE A 442 27.03 6.57 -14.57
C ILE A 442 28.05 7.71 -14.61
N ALA A 443 29.33 7.42 -14.35
CA ALA A 443 30.37 8.44 -14.31
C ALA A 443 30.55 9.13 -15.66
N THR A 444 30.71 8.36 -16.73
CA THR A 444 30.97 8.91 -18.06
C THR A 444 29.76 9.63 -18.64
N ASN A 445 28.54 9.13 -18.47
CA ASN A 445 27.34 9.84 -18.92
C ASN A 445 27.15 11.16 -18.17
N TYR A 446 27.58 11.24 -16.90
CA TYR A 446 27.58 12.50 -16.17
C TYR A 446 28.66 13.45 -16.68
N ILE A 447 29.92 13.00 -16.73
CA ILE A 447 31.07 13.80 -17.16
C ILE A 447 30.88 14.35 -18.58
N PHE A 448 30.27 13.57 -19.47
CA PHE A 448 30.06 13.92 -20.88
C PHE A 448 28.60 14.30 -21.19
N SER A 449 27.77 14.58 -20.18
CA SER A 449 26.34 14.88 -20.36
C SER A 449 26.07 16.05 -21.32
N PHE A 450 26.97 17.02 -21.38
CA PHE A 450 26.88 18.17 -22.29
C PHE A 450 27.33 17.86 -23.74
N ASP A 451 28.05 16.76 -23.99
CA ASP A 451 28.60 16.39 -25.30
C ASP A 451 27.70 15.39 -26.04
N THR A 452 26.48 15.81 -26.36
CA THR A 452 25.46 14.96 -27.01
C THR A 452 25.87 14.47 -28.41
N GLU A 453 26.78 15.18 -29.09
CA GLU A 453 27.30 14.83 -30.42
C GLU A 453 28.54 13.91 -30.35
N ASN A 454 29.01 13.55 -29.15
CA ASN A 454 30.21 12.73 -28.93
C ASN A 454 31.46 13.27 -29.64
N ARG A 455 31.70 14.58 -29.56
CA ARG A 455 32.83 15.28 -30.20
C ARG A 455 34.14 15.14 -29.41
N ILE A 456 34.04 14.71 -28.15
CA ILE A 456 35.16 14.57 -27.20
C ILE A 456 35.47 13.09 -27.00
N SER A 457 36.75 12.73 -27.18
CA SER A 457 37.23 11.36 -26.97
C SER A 457 37.20 10.97 -25.50
N ARG A 458 36.59 9.82 -25.20
CA ARG A 458 36.49 9.24 -23.85
C ARG A 458 37.67 8.32 -23.48
N LYS A 459 38.76 8.32 -24.26
CA LYS A 459 39.87 7.33 -24.15
C LYS A 459 40.53 7.24 -22.77
N HIS A 460 40.49 8.30 -21.96
CA HIS A 460 41.12 8.39 -20.64
C HIS A 460 40.22 7.95 -19.48
N PHE A 461 38.98 7.58 -19.79
CA PHE A 461 38.04 6.99 -18.86
C PHE A 461 37.92 5.50 -19.20
N LYS A 462 38.23 4.63 -18.23
CA LYS A 462 38.26 3.17 -18.44
C LYS A 462 37.55 2.43 -17.31
N MET A 463 37.03 1.25 -17.62
CA MET A 463 36.52 0.31 -16.63
C MET A 463 37.65 -0.61 -16.17
N ALA A 464 38.11 -0.45 -14.93
CA ALA A 464 39.05 -1.34 -14.26
C ALA A 464 38.93 -1.22 -12.73
N ASP A 465 38.78 -2.34 -12.03
CA ASP A 465 38.82 -2.37 -10.57
C ASP A 465 40.27 -2.30 -10.06
N THR A 466 40.64 -1.17 -9.45
CA THR A 466 41.98 -0.94 -8.91
C THR A 466 42.24 -1.63 -7.58
N ARG A 467 41.20 -2.10 -6.87
CA ARG A 467 41.35 -2.66 -5.50
C ARG A 467 42.28 -3.87 -5.44
N PRO A 468 42.23 -4.86 -6.36
CA PRO A 468 43.17 -5.97 -6.34
C PRO A 468 44.62 -5.52 -6.55
N ALA A 469 44.87 -4.64 -7.53
CA ALA A 469 46.21 -4.15 -7.84
C ALA A 469 46.80 -3.33 -6.68
N VAL A 470 46.00 -2.49 -6.02
CA VAL A 470 46.42 -1.75 -4.83
C VAL A 470 46.81 -2.69 -3.69
N LYS A 471 46.01 -3.74 -3.44
CA LYS A 471 46.31 -4.75 -2.40
C LYS A 471 47.59 -5.52 -2.69
N GLU A 472 47.92 -5.74 -3.96
CA GLU A 472 49.13 -6.44 -4.40
C GLU A 472 50.34 -5.51 -4.56
N GLY A 473 50.18 -4.19 -4.40
CA GLY A 473 51.25 -3.22 -4.64
C GLY A 473 51.63 -3.07 -6.12
N LYS A 474 50.71 -3.37 -7.05
CA LYS A 474 50.92 -3.37 -8.51
C LYS A 474 50.09 -2.30 -9.23
N LEU A 475 49.76 -1.20 -8.55
CA LEU A 475 48.97 -0.13 -9.15
C LEU A 475 49.66 0.47 -10.39
N ASP A 476 50.97 0.70 -10.32
CA ASP A 476 51.73 1.28 -11.42
C ASP A 476 51.72 0.38 -12.67
N GLU A 477 51.79 -0.95 -12.48
CA GLU A 477 51.69 -1.92 -13.58
C GLU A 477 50.31 -1.87 -14.25
N LEU A 478 49.24 -1.78 -13.44
CA LEU A 478 47.88 -1.64 -13.95
C LEU A 478 47.71 -0.33 -14.73
N LEU A 479 48.21 0.79 -14.19
CA LEU A 479 48.12 2.10 -14.84
C LEU A 479 48.87 2.12 -16.17
N ALA A 480 50.11 1.62 -16.20
CA ALA A 480 50.90 1.54 -17.42
C ALA A 480 50.29 0.61 -18.48
N ALA A 481 49.57 -0.44 -18.07
CA ALA A 481 48.85 -1.32 -18.98
C ALA A 481 47.51 -0.73 -19.47
N THR A 482 46.95 0.23 -18.73
CA THR A 482 45.63 0.82 -19.02
C THR A 482 45.74 2.11 -19.85
N PHE A 483 46.79 2.90 -19.61
CA PHE A 483 47.02 4.19 -20.24
C PHE A 483 48.44 4.28 -20.82
N ASP A 484 48.52 4.36 -22.15
CA ASP A 484 49.79 4.46 -22.87
C ASP A 484 50.43 5.87 -22.77
N ASP A 485 49.63 6.87 -22.38
CA ASP A 485 50.00 8.29 -22.35
C ASP A 485 49.99 8.94 -20.95
N LEU A 486 49.67 8.16 -19.91
CA LEU A 486 49.78 8.61 -18.51
C LEU A 486 51.25 8.62 -18.10
N LYS A 487 51.80 9.82 -17.83
CA LYS A 487 53.23 10.05 -17.57
C LYS A 487 53.57 10.20 -16.09
#